data_AF-A0AAC9W1I6-F1
#
_entry.id   AF-A0AAC9W1I6-F1
#
_cell.length_a   1.000
_cell.length_b   1.000
_cell.length_c   1.000
_cell.angle_alpha   90.00
_cell.angle_beta   90.00
_cell.angle_gamma   90.00
#
_symmetry.space_group_name_H-M   'P 1'
#
loop_
_entity.id
_entity.type
_entity.pdbx_description
1 polymer ?
#
loop_
_entity_poly.entity_id
_entity_poly.type
_entity_poly.pdbx_seq_one_letter_code
_entity_poly.pdbx_strand_id
1 'polypeptide(L)'
;MKRIILVTTLFSIFSSLFIPMVNALPVGNGWGKNRNEIVDKLAAQKNLGETEKQILQKIIVPGRDNHLKFNSNKFEIKERYRSILLGFGLRNACEKLDKSKYSGQNWLECSINNK
;
A
#
# COMPACT_ATOMS: atom_id res chain seq x y z
N MET A 1 -67.21 -0.53 14.98
CA MET A 1 -66.00 -0.37 14.13
C MET A 1 -64.79 -0.21 15.06
N LYS A 2 -63.87 -1.18 15.10
CA LYS A 2 -62.69 -1.15 15.99
C LYS A 2 -61.50 -0.56 15.23
N ARG A 3 -60.94 0.54 15.75
CA ARG A 3 -59.76 1.22 15.20
C ARG A 3 -58.51 0.45 15.64
N ILE A 4 -57.78 -0.10 14.67
CA ILE A 4 -56.46 -0.69 14.89
C ILE A 4 -55.46 0.45 14.83
N ILE A 5 -54.73 0.69 15.92
CA ILE A 5 -53.67 1.69 16.01
C ILE A 5 -52.40 1.06 15.44
N LEU A 6 -51.96 1.55 14.27
CA LEU A 6 -50.73 1.15 13.60
C LEU A 6 -49.58 1.97 14.19
N VAL A 7 -48.76 1.37 15.07
CA VAL A 7 -47.53 2.01 15.56
C VAL A 7 -46.41 1.65 14.60
N THR A 8 -46.13 2.55 13.66
CA THR A 8 -44.93 2.49 12.81
C THR A 8 -43.79 3.26 13.49
N THR A 9 -42.99 2.57 14.30
CA THR A 9 -41.65 3.07 14.65
C THR A 9 -40.69 2.65 13.56
N LEU A 10 -40.51 3.49 12.53
CA LEU A 10 -39.37 3.35 11.62
C LEU A 10 -38.28 4.33 12.05
N PHE A 11 -37.15 3.74 12.37
CA PHE A 11 -35.92 4.33 12.88
C PHE A 11 -35.46 5.53 12.05
N SER A 12 -35.33 6.65 12.76
CA SER A 12 -34.58 7.82 12.33
C SER A 12 -33.09 7.50 12.21
N ILE A 13 -32.44 8.20 11.27
CA ILE A 13 -31.00 8.50 11.23
C ILE A 13 -30.11 7.39 10.66
N PHE A 14 -30.09 7.27 9.33
CA PHE A 14 -28.84 6.94 8.64
C PHE A 14 -27.95 8.19 8.67
N SER A 15 -27.25 8.39 9.79
CA SER A 15 -25.98 9.11 9.77
C SER A 15 -25.08 8.35 8.83
N SER A 16 -24.92 8.86 7.61
CA SER A 16 -23.90 8.40 6.68
C SER A 16 -22.55 8.60 7.35
N LEU A 17 -22.10 7.51 7.98
CA LEU A 17 -20.77 7.33 8.51
C LEU A 17 -19.79 7.79 7.44
N PHE A 18 -18.99 8.81 7.77
CA PHE A 18 -17.71 9.05 7.13
C PHE A 18 -16.92 7.74 7.21
N ILE A 19 -16.94 6.96 6.14
CA ILE A 19 -16.04 5.82 6.02
C ILE A 19 -14.65 6.45 5.90
N PRO A 20 -13.73 6.22 6.86
CA PRO A 20 -12.35 6.61 6.64
C PRO A 20 -11.90 5.85 5.41
N MET A 21 -11.27 6.54 4.45
CA MET A 21 -10.48 5.91 3.39
C MET A 21 -9.42 5.04 4.07
N VAL A 22 -9.80 3.81 4.42
CA VAL A 22 -8.88 2.71 4.67
C VAL A 22 -8.10 2.64 3.38
N ASN A 23 -6.77 2.81 3.49
CA ASN A 23 -5.82 2.64 2.41
C ASN A 23 -6.11 1.31 1.69
N ALA A 24 -6.99 1.34 0.68
CA ALA A 24 -7.32 0.20 -0.12
C ALA A 24 -6.10 0.00 -1.03
N LEU A 25 -5.14 -0.78 -0.52
CA LEU A 25 -4.20 -1.49 -1.37
C LEU A 25 -5.08 -2.14 -2.47
N PRO A 26 -4.90 -1.78 -3.75
CA PRO A 26 -5.82 -2.22 -4.79
C PRO A 26 -5.80 -3.74 -4.83
N VAL A 27 -6.90 -4.35 -4.40
CA VAL A 27 -7.10 -5.79 -4.33
C VAL A 27 -7.39 -6.28 -5.74
N GLY A 28 -6.37 -6.38 -6.57
CA GLY A 28 -6.44 -6.92 -7.92
C GLY A 28 -5.22 -7.80 -8.19
N ASN A 29 -5.42 -8.89 -8.94
CA ASN A 29 -4.36 -9.88 -9.23
C ASN A 29 -3.07 -9.24 -9.81
N GLY A 30 -3.18 -8.12 -10.51
CA GLY A 30 -2.02 -7.38 -11.04
C GLY A 30 -1.12 -6.76 -9.97
N TRP A 31 -1.69 -6.30 -8.85
CA TRP A 31 -0.91 -5.68 -7.77
C TRP A 31 0.01 -6.69 -7.09
N GLY A 32 -0.54 -7.87 -6.75
CA GLY A 32 0.23 -8.97 -6.15
C GLY A 32 1.36 -9.45 -7.07
N LYS A 33 1.09 -9.60 -8.36
CA LYS A 33 2.09 -10.01 -9.36
C LYS A 33 3.25 -9.02 -9.45
N ASN A 34 2.96 -7.72 -9.62
CA ASN A 34 4.00 -6.69 -9.76
C ASN A 34 4.82 -6.54 -8.47
N ARG A 35 4.17 -6.65 -7.31
CA ARG A 35 4.87 -6.65 -6.02
C ARG A 35 5.83 -7.83 -5.91
N ASN A 36 5.37 -9.03 -6.27
CA ASN A 36 6.20 -10.22 -6.19
C ASN A 36 7.42 -10.10 -7.11
N GLU A 37 7.25 -9.57 -8.32
CA GLU A 37 8.37 -9.30 -9.25
C GLU A 37 9.42 -8.36 -8.65
N ILE A 38 8.98 -7.26 -8.02
CA ILE A 38 9.87 -6.30 -7.35
C ILE A 38 10.59 -6.97 -6.18
N VAL A 39 9.87 -7.75 -5.36
CA VAL A 39 10.44 -8.47 -4.21
C VAL A 39 11.49 -9.47 -4.67
N ASP A 40 11.23 -10.22 -5.74
CA ASP A 40 12.18 -11.20 -6.27
C ASP A 40 13.45 -10.52 -6.81
N LYS A 41 13.32 -9.37 -7.48
CA LYS A 41 14.48 -8.56 -7.90
C LYS A 41 15.31 -8.10 -6.71
N LEU A 42 14.68 -7.57 -5.67
CA LEU A 42 15.39 -7.10 -4.47
C LEU A 42 16.04 -8.27 -3.70
N ALA A 43 15.34 -9.40 -3.60
CA ALA A 43 15.89 -10.58 -2.95
C ALA A 43 17.12 -11.12 -3.70
N ALA A 44 17.09 -11.12 -5.03
CA ALA A 44 18.24 -11.53 -5.84
C ALA A 44 19.47 -10.64 -5.65
N GLN A 45 19.30 -9.33 -5.42
CA GLN A 45 20.42 -8.39 -5.22
C GLN A 45 21.26 -8.69 -3.97
N LYS A 46 20.66 -9.30 -2.95
CA LYS A 46 21.31 -9.54 -1.65
C LYS A 46 21.21 -10.98 -1.17
N ASN A 47 20.82 -11.90 -2.07
CA ASN A 47 20.61 -13.31 -1.77
C ASN A 47 19.70 -13.52 -0.54
N LEU A 48 18.58 -12.80 -0.50
CA LEU A 48 17.65 -12.83 0.62
C LEU A 48 16.81 -14.12 0.61
N GLY A 49 16.56 -14.67 1.79
CA GLY A 49 15.76 -15.86 1.99
C GLY A 49 14.25 -15.60 1.95
N GLU A 50 13.49 -16.66 2.18
CA GLU A 50 12.02 -16.61 2.12
C GLU A 50 11.41 -15.71 3.20
N THR A 51 12.00 -15.69 4.39
CA THR A 51 11.55 -14.84 5.50
C THR A 51 11.68 -13.36 5.15
N GLU A 52 12.82 -12.95 4.58
CA GLU A 52 13.05 -11.58 4.13
C GLU A 52 12.10 -11.20 2.98
N LYS A 53 11.87 -12.12 2.02
CA LYS A 53 10.89 -11.91 0.95
C LYS A 53 9.50 -11.63 1.49
N GLN A 54 9.03 -12.39 2.49
CA GLN A 54 7.73 -12.17 3.12
C GLN A 54 7.64 -10.81 3.82
N ILE A 55 8.73 -10.36 4.45
CA ILE A 55 8.80 -9.02 5.04
C ILE A 55 8.70 -7.96 3.93
N LEU A 56 9.46 -8.10 2.84
CA LEU A 56 9.42 -7.20 1.70
C LEU A 56 8.01 -7.13 1.08
N GLN A 57 7.32 -8.25 0.90
CA GLN A 57 5.93 -8.30 0.40
C GLN A 57 4.93 -7.53 1.28
N LYS A 58 5.21 -7.34 2.57
CA LYS A 58 4.33 -6.59 3.48
C LYS A 58 4.58 -5.09 3.44
N ILE A 59 5.80 -4.67 3.12
CA ILE A 59 6.19 -3.25 3.19
C ILE A 59 6.26 -2.57 1.82
N ILE A 60 6.44 -3.35 0.74
CA ILE A 60 6.58 -2.86 -0.62
C ILE A 60 5.21 -2.63 -1.26
N VAL A 61 5.04 -1.44 -1.80
CA VAL A 61 3.96 -1.09 -2.72
C VAL A 61 4.60 -0.87 -4.10
N PRO A 62 4.14 -1.51 -5.18
CA PRO A 62 4.65 -1.26 -6.52
C PRO A 62 4.47 0.20 -6.92
N GLY A 63 5.55 0.83 -7.39
CA GLY A 63 5.53 2.21 -7.88
C GLY A 63 4.73 2.32 -9.18
N ARG A 64 4.23 3.51 -9.47
CA ARG A 64 3.45 3.78 -10.68
C ARG A 64 3.97 5.03 -11.36
N ASP A 65 4.26 4.94 -12.66
CA ASP A 65 4.65 6.12 -13.44
C ASP A 65 3.46 7.05 -13.69
N ASN A 66 2.25 6.48 -13.71
CA ASN A 66 0.95 7.15 -13.86
C ASN A 66 -0.14 6.31 -13.19
N HIS A 67 -1.36 6.83 -13.03
CA HIS A 67 -2.50 6.11 -12.41
C HIS A 67 -2.83 4.74 -13.03
N LEU A 68 -2.30 4.44 -14.23
CA LEU A 68 -2.65 3.27 -15.04
C LEU A 68 -1.53 2.23 -15.21
N LYS A 69 -0.25 2.57 -14.96
CA LYS A 69 0.88 1.68 -15.26
C LYS A 69 1.85 1.54 -14.10
N PHE A 70 2.11 0.30 -13.73
CA PHE A 70 3.13 -0.06 -12.75
C PHE A 70 4.52 0.03 -13.36
N ASN A 71 5.46 0.55 -12.58
CA ASN A 71 6.87 0.57 -12.94
C ASN A 71 7.58 -0.56 -12.20
N SER A 72 8.10 -1.54 -12.94
CA SER A 72 8.76 -2.72 -12.36
C SER A 72 10.17 -2.45 -11.82
N ASN A 73 10.67 -1.20 -11.93
CA ASN A 73 11.95 -0.74 -11.41
C ASN A 73 11.81 0.25 -10.25
N LYS A 74 10.58 0.62 -9.87
CA LYS A 74 10.30 1.54 -8.77
C LYS A 74 9.33 0.92 -7.77
N PHE A 75 9.49 1.29 -6.51
CA PHE A 75 8.60 0.85 -5.45
C PHE A 75 8.48 1.89 -4.35
N GLU A 76 7.38 1.86 -3.63
CA GLU A 76 7.09 2.78 -2.55
C GLU A 76 7.10 2.04 -1.22
N ILE A 77 7.61 2.72 -0.19
CA ILE A 77 7.56 2.24 1.20
C ILE A 77 7.16 3.39 2.13
N LYS A 78 6.63 3.08 3.30
CA LYS A 78 6.54 4.07 4.37
C LYS A 78 7.95 4.40 4.87
N GLU A 79 8.21 5.66 5.18
CA GLU A 79 9.54 6.12 5.63
C GLU A 79 10.08 5.32 6.83
N ARG A 80 9.20 4.91 7.75
CA ARG A 80 9.54 4.07 8.91
C ARG A 80 10.17 2.72 8.57
N TYR A 81 9.94 2.19 7.36
CA TYR A 81 10.46 0.91 6.90
C TYR A 81 11.79 1.02 6.16
N ARG A 82 12.32 2.23 5.99
CA ARG A 82 13.63 2.45 5.34
C ARG A 82 14.75 1.69 6.04
N SER A 83 14.72 1.62 7.37
CA SER A 83 15.69 0.88 8.17
C SER A 83 15.69 -0.63 7.88
N ILE A 84 14.54 -1.21 7.54
CA ILE A 84 14.43 -2.63 7.18
C ILE A 84 15.19 -2.90 5.88
N LEU A 85 15.01 -2.04 4.86
CA LEU A 85 15.76 -2.16 3.61
C LEU A 85 17.28 -2.09 3.85
N LEU A 86 17.71 -1.10 4.64
CA LEU A 86 19.12 -0.95 5.00
C LEU A 86 19.65 -2.17 5.77
N GLY A 87 18.84 -2.75 6.67
CA GLY A 87 19.16 -3.97 7.40
C GLY A 87 19.35 -5.20 6.50
N PHE A 88 18.61 -5.27 5.39
CA PHE A 88 18.81 -6.28 4.36
C PHE A 88 19.96 -5.96 3.39
N GLY A 89 20.72 -4.88 3.64
CA GLY A 89 21.80 -4.43 2.77
C GLY A 89 21.31 -3.81 1.46
N LEU A 90 20.02 -3.51 1.33
CA LEU A 90 19.41 -2.86 0.18
C LEU A 90 19.58 -1.35 0.31
N ARG A 91 20.54 -0.81 -0.46
CA ARG A 91 20.89 0.63 -0.47
C ARG A 91 20.21 1.37 -1.62
N ASN A 92 18.94 1.09 -1.88
CA ASN A 92 18.18 1.72 -2.96
C ASN A 92 18.14 3.25 -2.83
N ALA A 93 18.27 3.95 -3.95
CA ALA A 93 18.02 5.39 -4.01
C ALA A 93 16.55 5.65 -3.74
N CYS A 94 16.24 6.40 -2.66
CA CYS A 94 14.88 6.71 -2.25
C CYS A 94 14.66 8.21 -2.10
N GLU A 95 13.56 8.71 -2.65
CA GLU A 95 13.13 10.11 -2.62
C GLU A 95 11.84 10.25 -1.80
N LYS A 96 11.66 11.40 -1.16
CA LYS A 96 10.46 11.68 -0.38
C LYS A 96 9.29 12.00 -1.31
N LEU A 97 8.17 11.34 -1.08
CA LEU A 97 6.92 11.61 -1.78
C LEU A 97 6.16 12.76 -1.12
N ASP A 98 5.35 13.46 -1.92
CA ASP A 98 4.49 14.54 -1.46
C ASP A 98 3.41 13.99 -0.51
N LYS A 99 3.49 14.37 0.77
CA LYS A 99 2.58 13.91 1.83
C LYS A 99 1.12 14.21 1.54
N SER A 100 0.83 15.28 0.80
CA SER A 100 -0.55 15.67 0.46
C SER A 100 -1.27 14.57 -0.35
N LYS A 101 -0.52 13.84 -1.18
CA LYS A 101 -1.02 12.72 -1.99
C LYS A 101 -1.18 11.41 -1.20
N TYR A 102 -0.66 11.34 0.02
CA TYR A 102 -0.63 10.14 0.86
C TYR A 102 -1.30 10.34 2.22
N SER A 103 -2.33 11.19 2.27
CA SER A 103 -3.11 11.45 3.49
C SER A 103 -2.23 11.89 4.67
N GLY A 104 -1.20 12.70 4.40
CA GLY A 104 -0.27 13.20 5.41
C GLY A 104 0.80 12.20 5.86
N GLN A 105 0.80 10.96 5.37
CA GLN A 105 1.80 9.96 5.72
C GLN A 105 3.12 10.21 4.98
N ASN A 106 4.24 9.92 5.64
CA ASN A 106 5.56 9.99 5.01
C ASN A 106 5.83 8.71 4.21
N TRP A 107 5.86 8.84 2.90
CA TRP A 107 6.22 7.77 1.97
C TRP A 107 7.51 8.12 1.22
N LEU A 108 8.22 7.07 0.81
CA LEU A 108 9.40 7.15 -0.01
C LEU A 108 9.14 6.38 -1.30
N GLU A 109 9.54 6.94 -2.44
CA GLU A 109 9.69 6.22 -3.70
C GLU A 109 11.16 5.79 -3.81
N CYS A 110 11.40 4.51 -4.03
CA CYS A 110 12.71 3.90 -4.14
C CYS A 110 12.89 3.28 -5.53
N SER A 111 14.11 3.37 -6.07
CA SER A 111 14.50 2.70 -7.31
C SER A 111 15.21 1.38 -7.01
N ILE A 112 14.85 0.31 -7.72
CA ILE A 112 15.50 -1.00 -7.59
C ILE A 112 16.98 -0.90 -7.95
N ASN A 113 17.31 -0.08 -8.95
CA ASN A 113 18.69 0.15 -9.36
C ASN A 113 19.31 1.27 -8.53
N ASN A 114 20.50 1.04 -8.00
CA ASN A 114 21.34 2.10 -7.46
C ASN A 114 21.91 2.86 -8.66
N LYS A 115 21.54 4.13 -8.80
CA LYS A 115 22.24 5.04 -9.72
C LYS A 115 23.33 5.76 -8.93
#